data_AF-A0A1B8F7P0-F1
#
_entry.id   AF-A0A1B8F7P0-F1
#
_cell.length_a   1.000
_cell.length_b   1.000
_cell.length_c   1.000
_cell.angle_alpha   90.00
_cell.angle_beta   90.00
_cell.angle_gamma   90.00
#
_symmetry.space_group_name_H-M   'P 1'
#
loop_
_entity.id
_entity.type
_entity.pdbx_description
1 polymer ?
#
loop_
_entity_poly.entity_id
_entity_poly.type
_entity_poly.pdbx_seq_one_letter_code
_entity_poly.pdbx_strand_id
1 'polypeptide(L)'
;MSERKVLQKYYPPDFDPSKITRSRAPKAAGPKVQTVRLMAPFSMKCIACGEYIYKGRKFNARKETTDEKYLSITIFRFYIRCTRCSAEITFKTDPKSLDYTCERGAKRNFEPWRQGSLKEETEEERLDRLEAEEAEKDTMEELEAKTLDAKTEMAVADALDEIRTRNARFERVGGGEASSVAAKPEVDESVAAQELADEEAAKRAFQARAEEAAGRVVEEDTAVPEKTVVPTFARTVKKKKDHGALLGIKRKPKLV
;
A
#
# COMPACT_ATOMS: atom_id res chain seq x y z
N MET A 1 -38.56 -36.28 33.65
CA MET A 1 -38.53 -35.04 32.85
C MET A 1 -39.83 -34.99 32.05
N SER A 2 -40.55 -33.87 32.07
CA SER A 2 -41.64 -33.65 31.11
C SER A 2 -41.07 -33.41 29.69
N GLU A 3 -41.90 -33.59 28.68
CA GLU A 3 -41.50 -33.42 27.27
C GLU A 3 -41.12 -31.97 26.94
N ARG A 4 -40.20 -31.77 25.99
CA ARG A 4 -39.85 -30.41 25.51
C ARG A 4 -41.05 -29.68 24.89
N LYS A 5 -41.98 -30.41 24.28
CA LYS A 5 -43.18 -29.90 23.61
C LYS A 5 -44.45 -30.50 24.21
N VAL A 6 -44.71 -30.21 25.48
CA VAL A 6 -45.94 -30.65 26.16
C VAL A 6 -47.18 -30.15 25.40
N LEU A 7 -48.00 -31.08 24.88
CA LEU A 7 -49.25 -30.78 24.16
C LEU A 7 -50.32 -30.17 25.07
N GLN A 8 -50.51 -30.75 26.25
CA GLN A 8 -51.50 -30.31 27.23
C GLN A 8 -50.85 -30.10 28.59
N LYS A 9 -51.07 -28.91 29.17
CA LYS A 9 -50.71 -28.61 30.55
C LYS A 9 -51.97 -28.71 31.39
N TYR A 10 -51.89 -29.37 32.54
CA TYR A 10 -53.01 -29.41 33.48
C TYR A 10 -53.29 -27.99 34.00
N TYR A 11 -54.52 -27.53 33.82
CA TYR A 11 -55.08 -26.35 34.48
C TYR A 11 -56.03 -26.84 35.58
N PRO A 12 -55.96 -26.31 36.81
CA PRO A 12 -56.90 -26.68 37.87
C PRO A 12 -58.32 -26.22 37.50
N PRO A 13 -59.37 -26.91 38.00
CA PRO A 13 -60.76 -26.66 37.60
C PRO A 13 -61.25 -25.23 37.90
N ASP A 14 -60.71 -24.59 38.94
CA ASP A 14 -61.06 -23.22 39.33
C ASP A 14 -60.27 -22.12 38.57
N PHE A 15 -59.49 -22.49 37.55
CA PHE A 15 -58.63 -21.56 36.80
C PHE A 15 -59.43 -20.66 35.85
N ASP A 16 -59.58 -19.40 36.22
CA ASP A 16 -60.19 -18.36 35.38
C ASP A 16 -59.10 -17.46 34.76
N PRO A 17 -58.93 -17.45 33.42
CA PRO A 17 -57.92 -16.63 32.76
C PRO A 17 -58.18 -15.12 32.89
N SER A 18 -59.41 -14.70 33.19
CA SER A 18 -59.82 -13.29 33.30
C SER A 18 -59.33 -12.64 34.59
N LYS A 19 -59.17 -13.44 35.66
CA LYS A 19 -58.72 -12.98 36.99
C LYS A 19 -57.20 -12.70 37.05
N ILE A 20 -56.44 -13.19 36.07
CA ILE A 20 -54.98 -13.07 36.04
C ILE A 20 -54.58 -11.84 35.21
N THR A 21 -54.33 -10.72 35.91
CA THR A 21 -53.67 -9.59 35.27
C THR A 21 -52.21 -9.94 34.97
N ARG A 22 -51.69 -9.48 33.82
CA ARG A 22 -50.28 -9.65 33.47
C ARG A 22 -49.41 -8.68 34.29
N SER A 23 -49.20 -9.01 35.57
CA SER A 23 -48.19 -8.37 36.40
C SER A 23 -46.81 -8.65 35.82
N ARG A 24 -46.35 -7.73 34.95
CA ARG A 24 -44.93 -7.59 34.68
C ARG A 24 -44.35 -6.91 35.91
N ALA A 25 -43.38 -7.57 36.56
CA ALA A 25 -42.63 -6.97 37.67
C ALA A 25 -42.24 -5.53 37.31
N PRO A 26 -42.29 -4.58 38.28
CA PRO A 26 -42.03 -3.18 38.01
C PRO A 26 -40.73 -3.06 37.23
N LYS A 27 -40.79 -2.45 36.04
CA LYS A 27 -39.61 -2.27 35.20
C LYS A 27 -38.58 -1.55 36.06
N ALA A 28 -37.42 -2.17 36.27
CA ALA A 28 -36.32 -1.54 36.98
C ALA A 28 -36.09 -0.14 36.39
N ALA A 29 -35.87 0.86 37.24
CA ALA A 29 -35.88 2.28 36.88
C ALA A 29 -34.60 2.71 36.12
N GLY A 30 -34.27 2.00 35.06
CA GLY A 30 -33.09 2.20 34.23
C GLY A 30 -33.29 1.65 32.82
N PRO A 31 -32.24 1.74 31.97
CA PRO A 31 -32.30 1.24 30.61
C PRO A 31 -32.66 -0.25 30.56
N LYS A 32 -33.39 -0.65 29.51
CA LYS A 32 -33.83 -2.05 29.33
C LYS A 32 -32.66 -2.93 28.92
N VAL A 33 -31.94 -3.45 29.92
CA VAL A 33 -30.83 -4.36 29.73
C VAL A 33 -31.30 -5.81 29.67
N GLN A 34 -31.18 -6.45 28.50
CA GLN A 34 -31.46 -7.87 28.28
C GLN A 34 -30.16 -8.65 28.09
N THR A 35 -29.99 -9.80 28.76
CA THR A 35 -28.86 -10.69 28.48
C THR A 35 -29.09 -11.48 27.19
N VAL A 36 -28.14 -11.42 26.26
CA VAL A 36 -28.21 -12.08 24.95
C VAL A 36 -26.88 -12.78 24.66
N ARG A 37 -26.94 -14.03 24.19
CA ARG A 37 -25.74 -14.75 23.73
C ARG A 37 -25.52 -14.47 22.24
N LEU A 38 -24.42 -13.79 21.92
CA LEU A 38 -24.11 -13.32 20.56
C LEU A 38 -22.65 -13.58 20.19
N MET A 39 -22.31 -13.37 18.93
CA MET A 39 -20.94 -13.49 18.41
C MET A 39 -20.33 -12.10 18.18
N ALA A 40 -19.02 -11.95 18.38
CA ALA A 40 -18.30 -10.72 18.03
C ALA A 40 -18.45 -10.44 16.51
N PRO A 41 -19.03 -9.29 16.10
CA PRO A 41 -19.37 -9.04 14.70
C PRO A 41 -18.17 -8.77 13.79
N PHE A 42 -17.05 -8.29 14.36
CA PHE A 42 -15.82 -7.93 13.65
C PHE A 42 -14.58 -8.27 14.50
N SER A 43 -13.40 -8.20 13.87
CA SER A 43 -12.12 -8.40 14.54
C SER A 43 -11.68 -7.13 15.29
N MET A 44 -11.27 -7.26 16.55
CA MET A 44 -11.06 -6.12 17.45
C MET A 44 -9.98 -6.41 18.51
N LYS A 45 -9.22 -5.38 18.89
CA LYS A 45 -8.20 -5.43 19.94
C LYS A 45 -8.70 -4.70 21.19
N CYS A 46 -8.67 -5.36 22.34
CA CYS A 46 -9.01 -4.71 23.61
C CYS A 46 -7.94 -3.68 23.98
N ILE A 47 -8.37 -2.47 24.34
CA ILE A 47 -7.45 -1.36 24.68
C ILE A 47 -6.74 -1.62 26.02
N ALA A 48 -7.43 -2.22 26.99
CA ALA A 48 -6.93 -2.39 28.35
C ALA A 48 -5.84 -3.48 28.52
N CYS A 49 -5.84 -4.51 27.66
CA CYS A 49 -4.93 -5.66 27.80
C CYS A 49 -4.25 -6.11 26.50
N GLY A 50 -4.57 -5.47 25.37
CA GLY A 50 -4.02 -5.83 24.05
C GLY A 50 -4.53 -7.15 23.46
N GLU A 51 -5.42 -7.88 24.15
CA GLU A 51 -5.99 -9.15 23.70
C GLU A 51 -6.81 -8.98 22.41
N TYR A 52 -6.62 -9.88 21.44
CA TYR A 52 -7.37 -9.89 20.19
C TYR A 52 -8.63 -10.75 20.29
N ILE A 53 -9.77 -10.14 19.98
CA ILE A 53 -11.06 -10.81 19.86
C ILE A 53 -11.36 -10.94 18.36
N TYR A 54 -11.28 -12.17 17.85
CA TYR A 54 -11.61 -12.48 16.47
C TYR A 54 -13.13 -12.51 16.25
N LYS A 55 -13.54 -12.20 15.01
CA LYS A 55 -14.92 -12.32 14.54
C LYS A 55 -15.47 -13.72 14.83
N GLY A 56 -16.72 -13.82 15.26
CA GLY A 56 -17.38 -15.09 15.57
C GLY A 56 -17.21 -15.59 17.01
N ARG A 57 -16.32 -15.00 17.84
CA ARG A 57 -16.16 -15.41 19.25
C ARG A 57 -17.47 -15.19 20.02
N LYS A 58 -17.98 -16.24 20.67
CA LYS A 58 -19.28 -16.23 21.38
C LYS A 58 -19.15 -15.61 22.78
N PHE A 59 -20.06 -14.70 23.11
CA PHE A 59 -20.13 -14.01 24.41
C PHE A 59 -21.56 -13.99 24.96
N ASN A 60 -21.66 -13.95 26.29
CA ASN A 60 -22.87 -13.54 26.98
C ASN A 60 -22.81 -12.02 27.13
N ALA A 61 -23.53 -11.31 26.26
CA ALA A 61 -23.54 -9.85 26.21
C ALA A 61 -24.74 -9.27 26.94
N ARG A 62 -24.63 -8.02 27.39
CA ARG A 62 -25.77 -7.21 27.80
C ARG A 62 -26.22 -6.39 26.59
N LYS A 63 -27.49 -6.49 26.20
CA LYS A 63 -28.13 -5.69 25.15
C LYS A 63 -28.92 -4.58 25.81
N GLU A 64 -28.62 -3.35 25.44
CA GLU A 64 -29.37 -2.15 25.81
C GLU A 64 -30.10 -1.61 24.56
N THR A 65 -31.35 -1.21 24.73
CA THR A 65 -32.04 -0.38 23.73
C THR A 65 -31.71 1.08 24.00
N THR A 66 -30.93 1.69 23.12
CA THR A 66 -30.61 3.12 23.16
C THR A 66 -31.84 3.95 22.77
N ASP A 67 -31.89 5.22 23.19
CA ASP A 67 -32.94 6.16 22.74
C ASP A 67 -32.74 6.60 21.28
N GLU A 68 -31.51 6.48 20.76
CA GLU A 68 -31.14 6.75 19.37
C GLU A 68 -31.86 5.83 18.37
N LYS A 69 -32.39 6.43 17.30
CA LYS A 69 -33.08 5.73 16.21
C LYS A 69 -32.66 6.28 14.85
N TYR A 70 -32.47 5.38 13.89
CA TYR A 70 -32.20 5.72 12.49
C TYR A 70 -33.44 5.39 11.65
N LEU A 71 -34.10 6.41 11.06
CA LEU A 71 -35.30 6.24 10.23
C LEU A 71 -36.36 5.31 10.86
N SER A 72 -36.64 5.50 12.16
CA SER A 72 -37.48 4.66 13.05
C SER A 72 -36.88 3.34 13.60
N ILE A 73 -35.77 2.84 13.03
CA ILE A 73 -35.07 1.63 13.50
C ILE A 73 -34.30 1.96 14.79
N THR A 74 -34.52 1.20 15.87
CA THR A 74 -33.83 1.39 17.16
C THR A 74 -32.38 0.92 17.10
N ILE A 75 -31.45 1.77 17.53
CA ILE A 75 -30.03 1.41 17.67
C ILE A 75 -29.82 0.66 18.99
N PHE A 76 -29.22 -0.52 18.92
CA PHE A 76 -28.88 -1.32 20.09
C PHE A 76 -27.42 -1.14 20.47
N ARG A 77 -27.16 -0.90 21.76
CA ARG A 77 -25.82 -0.96 22.34
C ARG A 77 -25.61 -2.33 22.96
N PHE A 78 -24.48 -2.95 22.69
CA PHE A 78 -24.07 -4.22 23.26
C PHE A 78 -22.83 -4.05 24.12
N TYR A 79 -22.85 -4.72 25.27
CA TYR A 79 -21.74 -4.76 26.21
C TYR A 79 -21.18 -6.19 26.29
N ILE A 80 -19.89 -6.35 25.97
CA ILE A 80 -19.13 -7.58 26.13
C ILE A 80 -18.04 -7.37 27.17
N ARG A 81 -17.70 -8.41 27.94
CA ARG A 81 -16.48 -8.42 28.78
C ARG A 81 -15.33 -9.10 28.05
N CYS A 82 -14.16 -8.49 28.06
CA CYS A 82 -12.93 -9.12 27.57
C CYS A 82 -12.63 -10.40 28.36
N THR A 83 -12.21 -11.47 27.68
CA THR A 83 -11.91 -12.76 28.34
C THR A 83 -10.67 -12.76 29.22
N ARG A 84 -9.81 -11.73 29.13
CA ARG A 84 -8.54 -11.66 29.85
C ARG A 84 -8.55 -10.69 31.04
N CYS A 85 -9.00 -9.46 30.81
CA CYS A 85 -9.01 -8.41 31.84
C CYS A 85 -10.41 -8.09 32.38
N SER A 86 -11.46 -8.79 31.93
CA SER A 86 -12.87 -8.51 32.26
C SER A 86 -13.38 -7.10 31.94
N ALA A 87 -12.55 -6.25 31.31
CA ALA A 87 -12.92 -4.90 30.90
C ALA A 87 -14.14 -4.92 29.98
N GLU A 88 -15.03 -3.95 30.18
CA GLU A 88 -16.25 -3.80 29.41
C GLU A 88 -15.96 -3.09 28.08
N ILE A 89 -16.48 -3.67 27.00
CA ILE A 89 -16.31 -3.22 25.63
C ILE A 89 -17.70 -2.98 25.06
N THR A 90 -17.93 -1.78 24.50
CA THR A 90 -19.23 -1.38 23.97
C THR A 90 -19.19 -1.15 22.47
N PHE A 91 -20.24 -1.61 21.79
CA PHE A 91 -20.46 -1.38 20.38
C PHE A 91 -21.95 -1.18 20.08
N LYS A 92 -22.25 -0.34 19.09
CA LYS A 92 -23.60 -0.06 18.59
C LYS A 92 -23.87 -0.78 17.27
N THR A 93 -25.14 -0.89 16.90
CA THR A 93 -25.59 -1.27 15.55
C THR A 93 -25.77 -0.03 14.68
N ASP A 94 -25.30 -0.05 13.43
CA ASP A 94 -25.41 1.08 12.50
C ASP A 94 -26.22 0.68 11.26
N PRO A 95 -27.54 0.93 11.24
CA PRO A 95 -28.40 0.51 10.14
C PRO A 95 -28.04 1.14 8.78
N LYS A 96 -27.35 2.31 8.78
CA LYS A 96 -26.90 3.00 7.56
C LYS A 96 -25.82 2.20 6.79
N SER A 97 -24.88 1.57 7.50
CA SER A 97 -23.72 0.89 6.92
C SER A 97 -23.81 -0.64 6.98
N LEU A 98 -24.92 -1.18 7.50
CA LEU A 98 -25.14 -2.62 7.75
C LEU A 98 -24.06 -3.26 8.67
N ASP A 99 -23.40 -2.43 9.47
CA ASP A 99 -22.28 -2.81 10.34
C ASP A 99 -22.55 -2.36 11.79
N TYR A 100 -21.50 -2.36 12.61
CA TYR A 100 -21.51 -1.99 14.01
C TYR A 100 -20.37 -1.00 14.27
N THR A 101 -20.51 -0.10 15.24
CA THR A 101 -19.46 0.86 15.63
C THR A 101 -18.89 0.50 16.99
N CYS A 102 -17.56 0.51 17.13
CA CYS A 102 -16.89 0.43 18.43
C CYS A 102 -16.99 1.80 19.12
N GLU A 103 -17.59 1.87 20.30
CA GLU A 103 -17.62 3.10 21.09
C GLU A 103 -16.48 3.12 22.13
N ARG A 104 -16.37 2.08 22.97
CA ARG A 104 -15.45 2.05 24.12
C ARG A 104 -14.82 0.67 24.33
N GLY A 105 -13.61 0.65 24.89
CA GLY A 105 -12.93 -0.56 25.38
C GLY A 105 -12.16 -1.39 24.34
N ALA A 106 -12.39 -1.18 23.04
CA ALA A 106 -11.66 -1.84 21.97
C ALA A 106 -11.48 -0.93 20.74
N LYS A 107 -10.41 -1.20 19.97
CA LYS A 107 -10.21 -0.65 18.63
C LYS A 107 -10.49 -1.76 17.61
N ARG A 108 -11.16 -1.44 16.50
CA ARG A 108 -11.30 -2.34 15.36
C ARG A 108 -9.92 -2.67 14.78
N ASN A 109 -9.72 -3.93 14.38
CA ASN A 109 -8.56 -4.25 13.56
C ASN A 109 -8.75 -3.63 12.17
N PHE A 110 -7.65 -3.22 11.56
CA PHE A 110 -7.64 -2.63 10.23
C PHE A 110 -7.68 -3.73 9.17
N GLU A 111 -8.63 -3.64 8.25
CA GLU A 111 -8.89 -4.58 7.17
C GLU A 111 -8.72 -3.84 5.85
N PRO A 112 -7.64 -4.06 5.05
CA PRO A 112 -7.34 -3.24 3.87
C PRO A 112 -8.46 -3.17 2.83
N TRP A 113 -9.16 -4.29 2.60
CA TRP A 113 -10.32 -4.35 1.69
C TRP A 113 -11.49 -3.46 2.13
N ARG A 114 -11.56 -3.07 3.40
CA ARG A 114 -12.59 -2.18 3.93
C ARG A 114 -12.32 -0.72 3.58
N GLN A 115 -11.08 -0.32 3.29
CA GLN A 115 -10.82 1.04 2.78
C GLN A 115 -11.43 1.24 1.40
N GLY A 116 -11.45 0.23 0.52
CA GLY A 116 -12.07 0.35 -0.81
C GLY A 116 -13.57 0.69 -0.78
N SER A 117 -14.27 0.43 0.33
CA SER A 117 -15.70 0.72 0.52
C SER A 117 -16.02 1.73 1.62
N LEU A 118 -15.05 2.01 2.51
CA LEU A 118 -15.12 3.00 3.59
C LEU A 118 -14.18 4.18 3.34
N LYS A 119 -13.87 4.41 2.06
CA LYS A 119 -13.67 5.74 1.48
C LYS A 119 -14.98 6.52 1.65
N GLU A 120 -15.22 6.97 2.88
CA GLU A 120 -16.05 8.15 3.09
C GLU A 120 -15.28 9.27 2.40
N GLU A 121 -15.86 9.83 1.35
CA GLU A 121 -15.16 10.72 0.43
C GLU A 121 -14.40 11.80 1.20
N THR A 122 -13.08 11.68 1.21
CA THR A 122 -12.23 12.79 1.66
C THR A 122 -12.51 13.99 0.77
N GLU A 123 -12.13 15.19 1.23
CA GLU A 123 -12.27 16.39 0.39
C GLU A 123 -11.53 16.22 -0.95
N GLU A 124 -10.48 15.40 -0.94
CA GLU A 124 -9.76 14.86 -2.11
C GLU A 124 -10.64 13.98 -3.00
N GLU A 125 -11.36 12.96 -2.50
CA GLU A 125 -12.24 12.13 -3.36
C GLU A 125 -13.49 12.86 -3.87
N ARG A 126 -13.90 13.92 -3.16
CA ARG A 126 -14.95 14.82 -3.64
C ARG A 126 -14.43 15.77 -4.72
N LEU A 127 -13.15 16.13 -4.68
CA LEU A 127 -12.43 16.77 -5.78
C LEU A 127 -12.24 15.78 -6.93
N ASP A 128 -11.79 14.54 -6.68
CA ASP A 128 -11.67 13.48 -7.70
C ASP A 128 -13.00 13.23 -8.42
N ARG A 129 -14.16 13.35 -7.76
CA ARG A 129 -15.47 13.27 -8.47
C ARG A 129 -15.70 14.49 -9.38
N LEU A 130 -15.36 15.69 -8.94
CA LEU A 130 -15.52 16.90 -9.75
C LEU A 130 -14.52 16.92 -10.92
N GLU A 131 -13.28 16.50 -10.68
CA GLU A 131 -12.28 16.25 -11.71
C GLU A 131 -12.71 15.08 -12.62
N ALA A 132 -13.42 14.06 -12.12
CA ALA A 132 -14.01 13.02 -12.96
C ALA A 132 -15.19 13.51 -13.81
N GLU A 133 -16.02 14.45 -13.32
CA GLU A 133 -17.05 15.12 -14.13
C GLU A 133 -16.43 16.05 -15.20
N GLU A 134 -15.23 16.61 -14.95
CA GLU A 134 -14.45 17.31 -15.97
C GLU A 134 -13.78 16.32 -16.95
N ALA A 135 -13.24 15.21 -16.45
CA ALA A 135 -12.62 14.10 -17.17
C ALA A 135 -13.61 13.10 -17.79
N GLU A 136 -14.94 13.30 -17.67
CA GLU A 136 -15.90 12.61 -18.54
C GLU A 136 -15.63 12.92 -20.02
N LYS A 137 -14.99 14.07 -20.30
CA LYS A 137 -14.42 14.44 -21.61
C LYS A 137 -13.14 13.66 -21.96
N ASP A 138 -12.37 13.28 -20.95
CA ASP A 138 -11.09 12.57 -21.05
C ASP A 138 -11.28 11.04 -20.94
N THR A 139 -12.52 10.54 -20.89
CA THR A 139 -12.83 9.10 -21.00
C THR A 139 -12.27 8.48 -22.29
N MET A 140 -12.14 9.28 -23.36
CA MET A 140 -11.45 8.88 -24.58
C MET A 140 -9.92 8.84 -24.39
N GLU A 141 -9.32 9.78 -23.66
CA GLU A 141 -7.89 9.78 -23.34
C GLU A 141 -7.54 8.61 -22.41
N GLU A 142 -8.38 8.27 -21.43
CA GLU A 142 -8.24 7.05 -20.63
C GLU A 142 -8.29 5.78 -21.49
N LEU A 143 -9.17 5.73 -22.49
CA LEU A 143 -9.25 4.60 -23.41
C LEU A 143 -8.01 4.54 -24.30
N GLU A 144 -7.53 5.67 -24.82
CA GLU A 144 -6.29 5.75 -25.58
C GLU A 144 -5.10 5.29 -24.73
N ALA A 145 -4.95 5.78 -23.50
CA ALA A 145 -3.94 5.34 -22.53
C ALA A 145 -4.02 3.82 -22.28
N LYS A 146 -5.21 3.26 -22.01
CA LYS A 146 -5.40 1.81 -21.85
C LYS A 146 -5.02 1.01 -23.11
N THR A 147 -5.25 1.55 -24.31
CA THR A 147 -4.76 0.90 -25.55
C THR A 147 -3.27 1.04 -25.78
N LEU A 148 -2.64 2.13 -25.30
CA LEU A 148 -1.19 2.31 -25.36
C LEU A 148 -0.49 1.37 -24.37
N ASP A 149 -1.00 1.28 -23.13
CA ASP A 149 -0.56 0.31 -22.14
C ASP A 149 -0.65 -1.12 -22.71
N ALA A 150 -1.82 -1.53 -23.23
CA ALA A 150 -1.98 -2.84 -23.87
C ALA A 150 -1.01 -3.09 -25.04
N LYS A 151 -0.73 -2.07 -25.88
CA LYS A 151 0.28 -2.18 -26.95
C LYS A 151 1.69 -2.33 -26.40
N THR A 152 2.05 -1.63 -25.32
CA THR A 152 3.36 -1.77 -24.68
C THR A 152 3.50 -3.12 -23.99
N GLU A 153 2.46 -3.63 -23.33
CA GLU A 153 2.45 -4.99 -22.76
C GLU A 153 2.66 -6.06 -23.85
N MET A 154 2.00 -5.94 -25.01
CA MET A 154 2.23 -6.82 -26.17
C MET A 154 3.68 -6.74 -26.65
N ALA A 155 4.22 -5.53 -26.89
CA ALA A 155 5.60 -5.35 -27.34
C ALA A 155 6.64 -5.88 -26.33
N VAL A 156 6.36 -5.76 -25.02
CA VAL A 156 7.20 -6.34 -23.96
C VAL A 156 7.12 -7.87 -23.95
N ALA A 157 5.94 -8.45 -24.17
CA ALA A 157 5.77 -9.90 -24.27
C ALA A 157 6.54 -10.47 -25.49
N ASP A 158 6.38 -9.86 -26.66
CA ASP A 158 7.08 -10.26 -27.89
C ASP A 158 8.61 -10.17 -27.72
N ALA A 159 9.11 -9.07 -27.15
CA ALA A 159 10.54 -8.89 -26.87
C ALA A 159 11.09 -9.92 -25.87
N LEU A 160 10.29 -10.34 -24.87
CA LEU A 160 10.68 -11.41 -23.94
C LEU A 160 10.73 -12.77 -24.63
N ASP A 161 9.81 -13.07 -25.56
CA ASP A 161 9.82 -14.32 -26.32
C ASP A 161 10.91 -14.36 -27.40
N GLU A 162 11.29 -13.22 -27.99
CA GLU A 162 12.52 -13.10 -28.77
C GLU A 162 13.76 -13.43 -27.94
N ILE A 163 13.88 -12.87 -26.72
CA ILE A 163 15.02 -13.15 -25.83
C ILE A 163 15.04 -14.63 -25.43
N ARG A 164 13.89 -15.22 -25.09
CA ARG A 164 13.77 -16.65 -24.77
C ARG A 164 14.17 -17.55 -25.94
N THR A 165 13.67 -17.28 -27.14
CA THR A 165 14.02 -18.08 -28.33
C THR A 165 15.48 -17.91 -28.75
N ARG A 166 16.04 -16.70 -28.61
CA ARG A 166 17.47 -16.42 -28.81
C ARG A 166 18.33 -17.20 -27.81
N ASN A 167 18.01 -17.14 -26.52
CA ASN A 167 18.74 -17.87 -25.47
C ASN A 167 18.62 -19.38 -25.64
N ALA A 168 17.43 -19.92 -25.93
CA ALA A 168 17.23 -21.34 -26.21
C ALA A 168 17.97 -21.83 -27.46
N ARG A 169 18.23 -20.96 -28.46
CA ARG A 169 19.13 -21.26 -29.58
C ARG A 169 20.58 -21.29 -29.11
N PHE A 170 21.03 -20.31 -28.34
CA PHE A 170 22.41 -20.28 -27.80
C PHE A 170 22.72 -21.49 -26.91
N GLU A 171 21.78 -21.91 -26.04
CA GLU A 171 21.94 -23.11 -25.20
C GLU A 171 22.08 -24.39 -26.05
N ARG A 172 21.25 -24.54 -27.10
CA ARG A 172 21.32 -25.69 -28.03
C ARG A 172 22.58 -25.73 -28.87
N VAL A 173 23.16 -24.58 -29.19
CA VAL A 173 24.41 -24.46 -29.98
C VAL A 173 25.66 -24.71 -29.13
N GLY A 174 25.52 -24.79 -27.80
CA GLY A 174 26.60 -25.09 -26.86
C GLY A 174 26.92 -23.88 -25.99
N GLY A 175 26.43 -23.90 -24.75
CA GLY A 175 26.56 -22.82 -23.76
C GLY A 175 27.97 -22.61 -23.19
N GLY A 176 28.99 -22.43 -24.05
CA GLY A 176 30.36 -22.17 -23.63
C GLY A 176 31.22 -21.43 -24.67
N GLU A 177 31.13 -21.79 -25.95
CA GLU A 177 32.13 -21.37 -26.96
C GLU A 177 31.64 -20.30 -27.95
N ALA A 178 30.33 -20.07 -28.08
CA ALA A 178 29.82 -19.04 -28.99
C ALA A 178 30.07 -17.60 -28.50
N SER A 179 30.27 -17.40 -27.19
CA SER A 179 30.54 -16.07 -26.61
C SER A 179 31.97 -15.59 -26.84
N SER A 180 32.94 -16.48 -27.05
CA SER A 180 34.34 -16.13 -27.30
C SER A 180 34.62 -15.83 -28.77
N VAL A 181 33.72 -16.19 -29.69
CA VAL A 181 33.87 -15.97 -31.15
C VAL A 181 33.24 -14.64 -31.61
N ALA A 182 32.37 -14.03 -30.81
CA ALA A 182 31.79 -12.71 -31.11
C ALA A 182 32.75 -11.53 -30.83
N ALA A 183 33.77 -11.74 -29.99
CA ALA A 183 34.93 -10.85 -29.88
C ALA A 183 35.98 -11.28 -30.89
N LYS A 184 35.72 -11.04 -32.18
CA LYS A 184 36.72 -11.28 -33.25
C LYS A 184 37.87 -10.26 -33.10
N PRO A 185 39.14 -10.70 -33.05
CA PRO A 185 40.30 -9.79 -32.95
C PRO A 185 40.52 -8.94 -34.22
N GLU A 186 39.81 -9.23 -35.31
CA GLU A 186 39.89 -8.49 -36.58
C GLU A 186 39.49 -7.00 -36.44
N VAL A 187 38.70 -6.64 -35.43
CA VAL A 187 38.32 -5.24 -35.16
C VAL A 187 39.45 -4.51 -34.41
N ASP A 188 40.12 -5.17 -33.48
CA ASP A 188 41.14 -4.56 -32.61
C ASP A 188 42.36 -4.06 -33.41
N GLU A 189 42.83 -4.79 -34.42
CA GLU A 189 43.94 -4.34 -35.28
C GLU A 189 43.59 -3.07 -36.08
N SER A 190 42.35 -2.97 -36.56
CA SER A 190 41.89 -1.83 -37.35
C SER A 190 41.70 -0.56 -36.51
N VAL A 191 41.29 -0.72 -35.24
CA VAL A 191 41.11 0.36 -34.28
C VAL A 191 42.47 0.81 -33.72
N ALA A 192 43.36 -0.13 -33.35
CA ALA A 192 44.70 0.20 -32.88
C ALA A 192 45.53 0.95 -33.93
N ALA A 193 45.38 0.62 -35.22
CA ALA A 193 46.03 1.37 -36.31
C ALA A 193 45.51 2.81 -36.45
N GLN A 194 44.21 3.05 -36.16
CA GLN A 194 43.63 4.40 -36.16
C GLN A 194 44.09 5.19 -34.93
N GLU A 195 44.06 4.58 -33.73
CA GLU A 195 44.53 5.22 -32.49
C GLU A 195 46.01 5.63 -32.56
N LEU A 196 46.88 4.82 -33.18
CA LEU A 196 48.28 5.19 -33.41
C LEU A 196 48.44 6.36 -34.38
N ALA A 197 47.65 6.42 -35.45
CA ALA A 197 47.66 7.54 -36.39
C ALA A 197 47.16 8.85 -35.74
N ASP A 198 46.12 8.76 -34.91
CA ASP A 198 45.59 9.89 -34.14
C ASP A 198 46.59 10.36 -33.06
N GLU A 199 47.31 9.45 -32.40
CA GLU A 199 48.40 9.78 -31.48
C GLU A 199 49.56 10.50 -32.16
N GLU A 200 49.98 10.07 -33.36
CA GLU A 200 51.03 10.75 -34.12
C GLU A 200 50.58 12.13 -34.61
N ALA A 201 49.33 12.25 -35.07
CA ALA A 201 48.74 13.53 -35.44
C ALA A 201 48.68 14.49 -34.24
N ALA A 202 48.28 14.00 -33.06
CA ALA A 202 48.29 14.78 -31.83
C ALA A 202 49.70 15.23 -31.45
N LYS A 203 50.70 14.33 -31.48
CA LYS A 203 52.11 14.68 -31.18
C LYS A 203 52.65 15.75 -32.12
N ARG A 204 52.35 15.68 -33.43
CA ARG A 204 52.73 16.73 -34.40
C ARG A 204 52.01 18.05 -34.15
N ALA A 205 50.72 18.03 -33.81
CA ALA A 205 49.97 19.24 -33.48
C ALA A 205 50.49 19.92 -32.20
N PHE A 206 50.88 19.15 -31.19
CA PHE A 206 51.52 19.68 -29.98
C PHE A 206 52.93 20.21 -30.24
N GLN A 207 53.72 19.58 -31.11
CA GLN A 207 55.04 20.07 -31.52
C GLN A 207 54.94 21.37 -32.30
N ALA A 208 54.09 21.44 -33.34
CA ALA A 208 53.86 22.66 -34.11
C ALA A 208 53.38 23.83 -33.22
N ARG A 209 52.48 23.55 -32.27
CA ARG A 209 52.02 24.56 -31.29
C ARG A 209 53.10 24.97 -30.29
N ALA A 210 54.04 24.08 -29.96
CA ALA A 210 55.18 24.41 -29.11
C ALA A 210 56.24 25.24 -29.86
N GLU A 211 56.46 24.99 -31.15
CA GLU A 211 57.30 25.79 -32.04
C GLU A 211 56.70 27.17 -32.30
N GLU A 212 55.38 27.26 -32.54
CA GLU A 212 54.65 28.53 -32.66
C GLU A 212 54.67 29.34 -31.35
N ALA A 213 54.64 28.67 -30.19
CA ALA A 213 54.82 29.32 -28.88
C ALA A 213 56.27 29.75 -28.62
N ALA A 214 57.27 29.01 -29.11
CA ALA A 214 58.68 29.36 -29.00
C ALA A 214 59.08 30.54 -29.91
N GLY A 215 58.37 30.75 -31.02
CA GLY A 215 58.60 31.86 -31.95
C GLY A 215 58.07 33.23 -31.53
N ARG A 216 57.56 33.40 -30.29
CA ARG A 216 56.82 34.62 -29.88
C ARG A 216 57.26 35.21 -28.53
N VAL A 217 58.49 35.72 -28.46
CA VAL A 217 59.00 36.56 -27.35
C VAL A 217 59.94 37.65 -27.92
N VAL A 218 60.01 38.82 -27.25
CA VAL A 218 60.87 40.01 -27.53
C VAL A 218 60.27 40.98 -28.57
N GLU A 219 59.80 42.20 -28.28
CA GLU A 219 59.50 42.96 -27.02
C GLU A 219 58.02 43.49 -27.11
N GLU A 220 57.45 44.45 -26.38
CA GLU A 220 57.87 45.48 -25.38
C GLU A 220 56.68 45.73 -24.40
N ASP A 221 56.80 46.67 -23.46
CA ASP A 221 55.88 46.85 -22.32
C ASP A 221 54.62 47.70 -22.58
N THR A 222 53.47 47.33 -21.97
CA THR A 222 52.84 48.07 -20.83
C THR A 222 51.43 47.56 -20.45
N ALA A 223 51.09 47.75 -19.16
CA ALA A 223 49.75 47.74 -18.54
C ALA A 223 49.00 46.39 -18.30
N VAL A 224 48.67 46.17 -17.02
CA VAL A 224 47.89 45.04 -16.46
C VAL A 224 46.38 45.33 -16.55
N PRO A 225 45.55 44.42 -17.12
CA PRO A 225 44.66 43.56 -16.32
C PRO A 225 44.49 42.15 -16.95
N GLU A 226 43.79 41.13 -16.43
CA GLU A 226 43.03 40.89 -15.20
C GLU A 226 43.08 39.37 -14.89
N LYS A 227 42.90 38.92 -13.65
CA LYS A 227 42.90 37.47 -13.33
C LYS A 227 41.57 36.82 -13.74
N THR A 228 41.47 36.30 -14.96
CA THR A 228 40.40 35.37 -15.33
C THR A 228 40.63 34.00 -14.70
N VAL A 229 39.82 33.66 -13.71
CA VAL A 229 39.87 32.37 -13.01
C VAL A 229 39.33 31.28 -13.93
N VAL A 230 40.22 30.47 -14.51
CA VAL A 230 39.82 29.27 -15.25
C VAL A 230 39.27 28.23 -14.24
N PRO A 231 38.00 27.80 -14.34
CA PRO A 231 37.40 26.92 -13.35
C PRO A 231 37.97 25.51 -13.46
N THR A 232 38.72 25.09 -12.45
CA THR A 232 39.18 23.70 -12.31
C THR A 232 38.00 22.80 -11.96
N PHE A 233 37.39 22.19 -12.98
CA PHE A 233 36.37 21.15 -12.82
C PHE A 233 36.98 19.83 -12.31
N ALA A 234 37.46 19.85 -11.06
CA ALA A 234 37.72 18.63 -10.30
C ALA A 234 36.38 17.90 -10.09
N ARG A 235 36.19 16.78 -10.80
CA ARG A 235 34.96 15.99 -10.80
C ARG A 235 34.77 15.28 -9.45
N THR A 236 34.26 16.00 -8.45
CA THR A 236 33.93 15.45 -7.14
C THR A 236 32.87 14.36 -7.29
N VAL A 237 33.27 13.10 -7.06
CA VAL A 237 32.35 11.96 -7.06
C VAL A 237 31.41 12.10 -5.87
N LYS A 238 30.20 12.61 -6.11
CA LYS A 238 29.15 12.66 -5.09
C LYS A 238 28.81 11.22 -4.67
N LYS A 239 29.05 10.89 -3.39
CA LYS A 239 28.57 9.63 -2.81
C LYS A 239 27.05 9.54 -3.01
N LYS A 240 26.58 8.40 -3.52
CA LYS A 240 25.14 8.14 -3.68
C LYS A 240 24.48 8.22 -2.29
N LYS A 241 23.32 8.85 -2.20
CA LYS A 241 22.58 9.04 -0.96
C LYS A 241 21.88 7.71 -0.61
N ASP A 242 22.11 7.16 0.57
CA ASP A 242 21.53 5.87 0.97
C ASP A 242 20.04 5.99 1.29
N HIS A 243 19.19 5.80 0.28
CA HIS A 243 17.73 5.88 0.41
C HIS A 243 17.12 4.86 1.39
N GLY A 244 17.87 3.81 1.76
CA GLY A 244 17.45 2.85 2.80
C GLY A 244 17.26 3.48 4.18
N ALA A 245 18.01 4.54 4.51
CA ALA A 245 17.86 5.26 5.77
C ALA A 245 16.64 6.20 5.77
N LEU A 246 16.32 6.83 4.63
CA LEU A 246 15.14 7.70 4.49
C LEU A 246 13.81 6.92 4.57
N LEU A 247 13.78 5.67 4.11
CA LEU A 247 12.58 4.83 4.07
C LEU A 247 12.36 3.98 5.33
N GLY A 248 13.21 4.11 6.36
CA GLY A 248 13.06 3.40 7.63
C GLY A 248 13.25 1.87 7.58
N ILE A 249 13.69 1.32 6.44
CA ILE A 249 13.80 -0.13 6.22
C ILE A 249 15.10 -0.66 6.84
N LYS A 250 15.04 -1.12 8.09
CA LYS A 250 16.13 -1.85 8.74
C LYS A 250 16.37 -3.20 8.05
N ARG A 251 17.33 -3.26 7.12
CA ARG A 251 17.86 -4.53 6.59
C ARG A 251 18.51 -5.31 7.73
N LYS A 252 18.05 -6.54 7.98
CA LYS A 252 18.73 -7.47 8.91
C LYS A 252 20.06 -7.91 8.30
N PRO A 253 21.13 -8.05 9.10
CA PRO A 253 22.40 -8.61 8.59
C PRO A 253 22.17 -10.04 8.11
N LYS A 254 22.86 -10.43 7.03
CA LYS A 254 22.92 -11.84 6.63
C LYS A 254 23.66 -12.61 7.72
N LEU A 255 23.09 -13.73 8.14
CA LEU A 255 23.84 -14.74 8.87
C LEU A 255 24.91 -15.31 7.92
N VAL A 256 26.10 -15.55 8.47
CA VAL A 256 27.22 -16.22 7.80
C VAL A 256 26.86 -17.67 7.51
#